data_AF-A0A6N6SGK8-F1
#
_entry.id   AF-A0A6N6SGK8-F1
#
_cell.length_a   1.000
_cell.length_b   1.000
_cell.length_c   1.000
_cell.angle_alpha   90.00
_cell.angle_beta   90.00
_cell.angle_gamma   90.00
#
_symmetry.space_group_name_H-M   'P 1'
#
loop_
_entity.id
_entity.type
_entity.pdbx_description
1 polymer ?
#
loop_
_entity_poly.entity_id
_entity_poly.type
_entity_poly.pdbx_seq_one_letter_code
_entity_poly.pdbx_strand_id
1 'polypeptide(L)'
;MRALQIAATGMSAQQMKVEVISNNLANMSTTGYNARRAEFADLHYQQFTRPGTINASNGTVVPTGVQLGLGVRPAAVTINVSQGSLSATGGDLDLAIEGLGYLEVTLPSGLSAYTRDGALKRSADGLVVTSDGHQVAPGITIPTDARTVSVNAAGEVYAYFSDRVQPELLGQFTLAGFVNEKGLEAIGSNLFLETSASGPATIAAPGENGAGTLRQGFLEDSSVDAVREITDLIEAQRGYELNAKVITAADQMLSATTQVR
;
A
#
# COMPACT_ATOMS: atom_id res chain seq x y z
N MET A 1 8.86 -1.76 -36.33
CA MET A 1 9.48 -3.01 -35.83
C MET A 1 8.76 -3.45 -34.56
N ARG A 2 8.20 -4.67 -34.48
CA ARG A 2 7.49 -5.15 -33.29
C ARG A 2 8.41 -5.27 -32.06
N ALA A 3 9.69 -5.57 -32.27
CA ALA A 3 10.71 -5.59 -31.23
C ALA A 3 10.81 -4.24 -30.48
N LEU A 4 10.66 -3.10 -31.18
CA LEU A 4 10.67 -1.78 -30.55
C LEU A 4 9.46 -1.56 -29.63
N GLN A 5 8.27 -2.03 -30.04
CA GLN A 5 7.06 -1.92 -29.22
C GLN A 5 7.14 -2.79 -27.96
N ILE A 6 7.60 -4.04 -28.11
CA ILE A 6 7.81 -4.95 -26.98
C ILE A 6 8.82 -4.35 -25.99
N ALA A 7 9.96 -3.87 -26.49
CA ALA A 7 10.98 -3.21 -25.66
C ALA A 7 10.44 -1.94 -24.99
N ALA A 8 9.65 -1.11 -25.69
CA ALA A 8 9.02 0.09 -25.13
C ALA A 8 8.05 -0.23 -23.98
N THR A 9 7.18 -1.24 -24.15
CA THR A 9 6.29 -1.70 -23.07
C THR A 9 7.07 -2.27 -21.88
N GLY A 10 8.17 -2.99 -22.14
CA GLY A 10 9.09 -3.46 -21.11
C GLY A 10 9.75 -2.32 -20.33
N MET A 11 10.25 -1.27 -21.02
CA MET A 11 10.81 -0.08 -20.37
C MET A 11 9.78 0.63 -19.50
N SER A 12 8.57 0.86 -20.00
CA SER A 12 7.48 1.49 -19.25
C SER A 12 7.13 0.69 -17.98
N ALA A 13 7.08 -0.64 -18.07
CA ALA A 13 6.86 -1.49 -16.92
C ALA A 13 7.98 -1.36 -15.88
N GLN A 14 9.24 -1.37 -16.31
CA GLN A 14 10.37 -1.21 -15.40
C GLN A 14 10.43 0.20 -14.78
N GLN A 15 10.07 1.24 -15.54
CA GLN A 15 9.95 2.60 -15.01
C GLN A 15 8.91 2.67 -13.89
N MET A 16 7.73 2.07 -14.10
CA MET A 16 6.69 1.99 -13.07
C MET A 16 7.18 1.22 -11.84
N LYS A 17 7.91 0.11 -12.03
CA LYS A 17 8.52 -0.64 -10.91
C LYS A 17 9.48 0.25 -10.12
N VAL A 18 10.34 1.02 -10.80
CA VAL A 18 11.27 1.98 -10.17
C VAL A 18 10.51 3.05 -9.38
N GLU A 19 9.44 3.62 -9.93
CA GLU A 19 8.63 4.64 -9.26
C GLU A 19 7.97 4.12 -7.98
N VAL A 20 7.37 2.92 -8.03
CA VAL A 20 6.74 2.28 -6.87
C VAL A 20 7.75 1.97 -5.77
N ILE A 21 8.90 1.39 -6.13
CA ILE A 21 9.97 1.08 -5.16
C ILE A 21 10.55 2.35 -4.54
N SER A 22 10.76 3.39 -5.35
CA SER A 22 11.25 4.68 -4.87
C SER A 22 10.27 5.29 -3.87
N ASN A 23 8.96 5.15 -4.11
CA ASN A 23 7.93 5.59 -3.18
C ASN A 23 7.92 4.78 -1.87
N ASN A 24 8.11 3.46 -1.93
CA ASN A 24 8.24 2.63 -0.73
C ASN A 24 9.46 3.05 0.10
N LEU A 25 10.62 3.23 -0.55
CA LEU A 25 11.85 3.63 0.12
C LEU A 25 11.71 5.01 0.78
N ALA A 26 11.04 5.96 0.12
CA ALA A 26 10.77 7.29 0.69
C ALA A 26 9.87 7.23 1.93
N ASN A 27 8.96 6.24 2.01
CA ASN A 27 8.02 6.06 3.12
C ASN A 27 8.47 4.98 4.13
N MET A 28 9.76 4.61 4.16
CA MET A 28 10.25 3.61 5.12
C MET A 28 10.16 4.07 6.58
N SER A 29 10.11 5.38 6.82
CA SER A 29 10.00 5.96 8.17
C SER A 29 8.60 6.49 8.46
N THR A 30 7.67 6.32 7.54
CA THR A 30 6.27 6.73 7.72
C THR A 30 5.56 5.68 8.58
N THR A 31 4.93 6.10 9.67
CA THR A 31 4.23 5.23 10.60
C THR A 31 3.01 4.59 9.96
N GLY A 32 2.84 3.29 10.16
CA GLY A 32 1.75 2.50 9.60
C GLY A 32 1.70 2.45 8.08
N TYR A 33 2.81 2.72 7.38
CA TYR A 33 2.89 2.62 5.92
C TYR A 33 3.04 1.16 5.47
N ASN A 34 2.25 0.76 4.48
CA ASN A 34 2.37 -0.55 3.84
C ASN A 34 3.02 -0.49 2.47
N ALA A 35 4.00 -1.37 2.25
CA ALA A 35 4.72 -1.47 0.97
C ALA A 35 3.77 -1.75 -0.20
N ARG A 36 3.98 -1.06 -1.32
CA ARG A 36 3.21 -1.26 -2.55
C ARG A 36 3.99 -2.07 -3.57
N ARG A 37 3.30 -2.88 -4.37
CA ARG A 37 3.90 -3.69 -5.42
C ARG A 37 3.23 -3.44 -6.76
N ALA A 38 4.04 -3.17 -7.79
CA ALA A 38 3.56 -3.15 -9.17
C ALA A 38 3.39 -4.58 -9.69
N GLU A 39 2.18 -4.88 -10.17
CA GLU A 39 1.83 -6.14 -10.82
C GLU A 39 1.68 -5.91 -12.33
N PHE A 40 2.15 -6.88 -13.12
CA PHE A 40 2.17 -6.79 -14.57
C PHE A 40 1.50 -8.01 -15.19
N ALA A 41 0.85 -7.82 -16.34
CA ALA A 41 0.26 -8.87 -17.13
C ALA A 41 0.81 -8.84 -18.56
N ASP A 42 0.95 -9.99 -19.19
CA ASP A 42 1.31 -10.09 -20.60
C ASP A 42 0.20 -9.51 -21.49
N LEU A 43 0.60 -9.07 -22.67
CA LEU A 43 -0.32 -8.63 -23.72
C LEU A 43 -0.72 -9.80 -24.62
N HIS A 44 -1.83 -9.62 -25.33
CA HIS A 44 -2.39 -10.65 -26.20
C HIS A 44 -1.37 -11.21 -27.20
N TYR A 45 -1.55 -12.48 -27.57
CA TYR A 45 -0.64 -13.18 -28.48
C TYR A 45 -1.15 -13.11 -29.91
N GLN A 46 -0.29 -12.74 -30.85
CA GLN A 46 -0.57 -12.90 -32.29
C GLN A 46 -0.29 -14.35 -32.71
N GLN A 47 -1.32 -15.03 -33.19
CA GLN A 47 -1.22 -16.39 -33.70
C GLN A 47 -1.04 -16.37 -35.23
N PHE A 48 0.16 -16.69 -35.70
CA PHE A 48 0.44 -16.82 -37.14
C PHE A 48 0.05 -18.20 -37.68
N THR A 49 0.33 -19.23 -36.88
CA THR A 49 -0.08 -20.60 -37.16
C THR A 49 -0.61 -21.18 -35.87
N ARG A 50 -1.86 -21.66 -35.87
CA ARG A 50 -2.42 -22.32 -34.70
C ARG A 50 -1.79 -23.72 -34.57
N PRO A 51 -1.39 -24.15 -33.36
CA PRO A 51 -1.02 -25.55 -33.15
C PRO A 51 -2.16 -26.45 -33.64
N GLY A 52 -1.83 -27.51 -34.39
CA GLY A 52 -2.82 -28.44 -34.93
C GLY A 52 -3.41 -28.08 -36.30
N THR A 53 -2.98 -26.97 -36.94
CA THR A 53 -3.39 -26.70 -38.34
C THR A 53 -2.71 -27.65 -39.32
N ILE A 54 -3.42 -28.05 -40.37
CA ILE A 54 -2.88 -28.87 -41.46
C ILE A 54 -2.07 -27.95 -42.39
N ASN A 55 -0.80 -28.27 -42.62
CA ASN A 55 0.05 -27.52 -43.52
C ASN A 55 -0.40 -27.69 -44.97
N ALA A 56 -0.66 -26.58 -45.66
CA ALA A 56 -1.15 -26.57 -47.03
C ALA A 56 -0.15 -27.17 -48.05
N SER A 57 1.15 -27.20 -47.75
CA SER A 57 2.15 -27.72 -48.71
C SER A 57 2.30 -29.24 -48.73
N ASN A 58 1.93 -29.93 -47.65
CA ASN A 58 2.32 -31.33 -47.42
C ASN A 58 1.32 -32.13 -46.56
N GLY A 59 0.18 -31.54 -46.16
CA GLY A 59 -0.90 -32.25 -45.46
C GLY A 59 -0.55 -32.70 -44.04
N THR A 60 0.61 -32.34 -43.51
CA THR A 60 1.05 -32.69 -42.16
C THR A 60 0.47 -31.73 -41.13
N VAL A 61 0.09 -32.25 -39.96
CA VAL A 61 -0.38 -31.44 -38.84
C VAL A 61 0.81 -30.72 -38.22
N VAL A 62 0.72 -29.39 -38.13
CA VAL A 62 1.76 -28.57 -37.49
C VAL A 62 1.74 -28.82 -35.97
N PRO A 63 2.79 -29.41 -35.37
CA PRO A 63 2.77 -29.80 -33.95
C PRO A 63 2.85 -28.59 -33.02
N THR A 64 3.60 -27.55 -33.42
CA THR A 64 3.81 -26.32 -32.66
C THR A 64 3.41 -25.11 -33.51
N GLY A 65 2.44 -24.34 -33.02
CA GLY A 65 2.04 -23.08 -33.65
C GLY A 65 3.08 -21.98 -33.46
N VAL A 66 2.97 -20.92 -34.25
CA VAL A 66 3.78 -19.69 -34.06
C VAL A 66 2.92 -18.67 -33.32
N GLN A 67 3.21 -18.48 -32.03
CA GLN A 67 2.56 -17.50 -31.16
C GLN A 67 3.59 -16.48 -30.69
N LEU A 68 3.30 -15.19 -30.90
CA LEU A 68 4.18 -14.08 -30.54
C LEU A 68 3.47 -13.16 -29.56
N GLY A 69 4.04 -12.97 -28.37
CA GLY A 69 3.53 -12.04 -27.36
C GLY A 69 3.77 -10.58 -27.77
N LEU A 70 2.81 -9.71 -27.43
CA LEU A 70 2.86 -8.29 -27.79
C LEU A 70 3.55 -7.39 -26.74
N GLY A 71 4.11 -7.98 -25.69
CA GLY A 71 4.78 -7.25 -24.61
C GLY A 71 4.03 -7.39 -23.29
N VAL A 72 4.11 -6.35 -22.46
CA VAL A 72 3.62 -6.35 -21.07
C VAL A 72 2.84 -5.06 -20.77
N ARG A 73 1.89 -5.10 -19.83
CA ARG A 73 1.24 -3.89 -19.29
C ARG A 73 1.19 -3.91 -17.76
N PRO A 74 1.16 -2.74 -17.11
CA PRO A 74 0.77 -2.64 -15.70
C PRO A 74 -0.66 -3.18 -15.51
N ALA A 75 -0.81 -4.10 -14.55
CA ALA A 75 -2.10 -4.67 -14.17
C ALA A 75 -2.70 -3.91 -12.97
N ALA A 76 -1.91 -3.70 -11.92
CA ALA A 76 -2.30 -2.98 -10.71
C ALA A 76 -1.07 -2.53 -9.92
N VAL A 77 -1.28 -1.59 -8.99
CA VAL A 77 -0.36 -1.35 -7.86
C VAL A 77 -1.11 -1.76 -6.60
N THR A 78 -0.70 -2.87 -5.99
CA THR A 78 -1.40 -3.44 -4.83
C THR A 78 -0.63 -3.13 -3.56
N ILE A 79 -1.36 -2.93 -2.47
CA ILE A 79 -0.77 -2.80 -1.13
C ILE A 79 -0.48 -4.21 -0.61
N ASN A 80 0.72 -4.41 -0.08
CA ASN A 80 1.07 -5.58 0.67
C ASN A 80 0.75 -5.32 2.15
N VAL A 81 -0.41 -5.78 2.61
CA VAL A 81 -0.80 -5.59 4.00
C VAL A 81 -0.03 -6.57 4.87
N SER A 82 0.85 -6.03 5.70
CA SER A 82 1.64 -6.77 6.67
C SER A 82 1.95 -5.86 7.84
N GLN A 83 1.89 -6.39 9.05
CA GLN A 83 2.18 -5.62 10.24
C GLN A 83 3.68 -5.25 10.31
N GLY A 84 3.96 -3.97 10.56
CA GLY A 84 5.31 -3.46 10.79
C GLY A 84 5.85 -3.80 12.19
N SER A 85 7.12 -3.46 12.44
CA SER A 85 7.67 -3.51 13.81
C SER A 85 7.02 -2.46 14.69
N LEU A 86 6.95 -2.73 16.00
CA LEU A 86 6.42 -1.79 16.98
C LEU A 86 7.58 -1.09 17.66
N SER A 87 7.66 0.23 17.49
CA SER A 87 8.70 1.07 18.09
C SER A 87 8.15 1.82 19.29
N ALA A 88 8.87 1.77 20.42
CA ALA A 88 8.49 2.48 21.63
C ALA A 88 8.86 3.96 21.51
N THR A 89 7.87 4.85 21.46
CA THR A 89 8.07 6.30 21.39
C THR A 89 7.95 6.98 22.74
N GLY A 90 7.20 6.39 23.67
CA GLY A 90 6.90 6.97 24.97
C GLY A 90 5.95 8.17 24.92
N GLY A 91 5.28 8.41 23.78
CA GLY A 91 4.26 9.44 23.66
C GLY A 91 2.95 9.02 24.33
N ASP A 92 2.33 9.93 25.10
CA ASP A 92 1.11 9.65 25.86
C ASP A 92 -0.09 9.27 24.95
N LEU A 93 -0.14 9.78 23.72
CA LEU A 93 -1.21 9.54 22.74
C LEU A 93 -0.74 8.72 21.55
N ASP A 94 0.49 8.20 21.58
CA ASP A 94 0.98 7.33 20.53
C ASP A 94 0.37 5.93 20.73
N LEU A 95 -0.36 5.44 19.74
CA LEU A 95 -1.11 4.19 19.81
C LEU A 95 -0.76 3.28 18.63
N ALA A 96 -0.22 2.11 18.90
CA ALA A 96 -0.04 1.10 17.87
C ALA A 96 -1.16 0.06 17.91
N ILE A 97 -1.53 -0.46 16.73
CA ILE A 97 -2.48 -1.55 16.58
C ILE A 97 -1.70 -2.86 16.46
N GLU A 98 -1.87 -3.76 17.42
CA GLU A 98 -1.36 -5.13 17.35
C GLU A 98 -2.39 -6.04 16.70
N GLY A 99 -2.16 -6.46 15.45
CA GLY A 99 -3.11 -7.26 14.67
C GLY A 99 -3.89 -6.44 13.63
N LEU A 100 -5.05 -6.92 13.20
CA LEU A 100 -5.82 -6.32 12.11
C LEU A 100 -6.69 -5.15 12.60
N GLY A 101 -6.90 -4.16 11.74
CA GLY A 101 -7.80 -3.03 12.02
C GLY A 101 -7.19 -1.67 11.69
N TYR A 102 -8.07 -0.69 11.63
CA TYR A 102 -7.76 0.72 11.35
C TYR A 102 -8.49 1.62 12.35
N LEU A 103 -7.88 2.75 12.71
CA LEU A 103 -8.56 3.85 13.39
C LEU A 103 -9.45 4.58 12.40
N GLU A 104 -10.68 4.84 12.79
CA GLU A 104 -11.59 5.69 12.03
C GLU A 104 -11.34 7.15 12.38
N VAL A 105 -11.24 7.99 11.35
CA VAL A 105 -11.07 9.43 11.46
C VAL A 105 -12.13 10.16 10.64
N THR A 106 -12.61 11.28 11.14
CA THR A 106 -13.59 12.10 10.44
C THR A 106 -12.88 13.20 9.66
N LEU A 107 -13.05 13.17 8.33
CA LEU A 107 -12.55 14.22 7.44
C LEU A 107 -13.34 15.53 7.62
N PRO A 108 -12.81 16.68 7.18
CA PRO A 108 -13.51 17.96 7.28
C PRO A 108 -14.79 18.00 6.44
N SER A 109 -14.90 17.11 5.44
CA SER A 109 -16.13 16.89 4.64
C SER A 109 -17.24 16.16 5.40
N GLY A 110 -16.94 15.59 6.57
CA GLY A 110 -17.84 14.74 7.35
C GLY A 110 -17.80 13.26 6.92
N LEU A 111 -16.97 12.89 5.96
CA LEU A 111 -16.76 11.48 5.57
C LEU A 111 -15.81 10.77 6.54
N SER A 112 -16.06 9.49 6.79
CA SER A 112 -15.12 8.63 7.51
C SER A 112 -13.96 8.22 6.61
N ALA A 113 -12.75 8.33 7.14
CA ALA A 113 -11.54 7.76 6.58
C ALA A 113 -10.88 6.84 7.63
N TYR A 114 -9.95 6.01 7.19
CA TYR A 114 -9.35 4.98 7.99
C TYR A 114 -7.85 5.12 7.96
N THR A 115 -7.19 4.97 9.11
CA THR A 115 -5.74 5.06 9.18
C THR A 115 -5.18 4.02 10.13
N ARG A 116 -3.92 3.65 9.87
CA ARG A 116 -3.13 2.83 10.78
C ARG A 116 -2.04 3.65 11.46
N ASP A 117 -1.98 4.95 11.17
CA ASP A 117 -1.06 5.86 11.83
C ASP A 117 -1.55 6.16 13.26
N GLY A 118 -0.69 5.81 14.21
CA GLY A 118 -0.90 5.95 15.64
C GLY A 118 -0.44 7.26 16.25
N ALA A 119 0.15 8.16 15.45
CA ALA A 119 0.77 9.39 15.93
C ALA A 119 -0.28 10.48 16.24
N LEU A 120 -1.11 10.23 17.24
CA LEU A 120 -2.20 11.11 17.63
C LEU A 120 -1.70 12.29 18.48
N LYS A 121 -2.46 13.37 18.43
CA LYS A 121 -2.22 14.63 19.13
C LYS A 121 -3.49 15.12 19.80
N ARG A 122 -3.33 16.04 20.73
CA ARG A 122 -4.44 16.70 21.42
C ARG A 122 -4.67 18.08 20.80
N SER A 123 -5.90 18.35 20.40
CA SER A 123 -6.33 19.67 19.92
C SER A 123 -6.51 20.66 21.09
N ALA A 124 -6.63 21.96 20.77
CA ALA A 124 -6.93 23.02 21.74
C ALA A 124 -8.25 22.78 22.50
N ASP A 125 -9.24 22.18 21.83
CA ASP A 125 -10.52 21.80 22.43
C ASP A 125 -10.46 20.51 23.26
N GLY A 126 -9.27 19.92 23.41
CA GLY A 126 -9.05 18.68 24.14
C GLY A 126 -9.37 17.40 23.36
N LEU A 127 -9.85 17.50 22.11
CA LEU A 127 -10.12 16.35 21.26
C LEU A 127 -8.84 15.62 20.83
N VAL A 128 -8.92 14.30 20.72
CA VAL A 128 -7.87 13.49 20.08
C VAL A 128 -7.99 13.60 18.57
N VAL A 129 -6.93 14.08 17.94
CA VAL A 129 -6.82 14.31 16.51
C VAL A 129 -5.57 13.64 15.94
N THR A 130 -5.55 13.38 14.64
CA THR A 130 -4.33 12.99 13.94
C THR A 130 -3.37 14.18 13.82
N SER A 131 -2.16 13.94 13.31
CA SER A 131 -1.18 15.01 13.05
C SER A 131 -1.68 16.07 12.06
N ASP A 132 -2.65 15.72 11.20
CA ASP A 132 -3.31 16.64 10.26
C ASP A 132 -4.52 17.36 10.86
N GLY A 133 -4.87 17.09 12.13
CA GLY A 133 -6.01 17.71 12.81
C GLY A 133 -7.36 17.02 12.57
N HIS A 134 -7.38 15.84 11.94
CA HIS A 134 -8.61 15.06 11.77
C HIS A 134 -9.01 14.39 13.08
N GLN A 135 -10.27 14.49 13.47
CA GLN A 135 -10.76 13.90 14.71
C GLN A 135 -10.81 12.37 14.59
N VAL A 136 -10.34 11.68 15.63
CA VAL A 136 -10.44 10.21 15.72
C VAL A 136 -11.78 9.83 16.36
N ALA A 137 -12.52 8.92 15.73
CA ALA A 137 -13.79 8.43 16.25
C ALA A 137 -13.58 7.59 17.53
N PRO A 138 -14.48 7.67 18.54
CA PRO A 138 -15.77 8.38 18.57
C PRO A 138 -15.71 9.87 18.95
N GLY A 139 -14.52 10.50 19.02
CA GLY A 139 -14.39 11.89 19.45
C GLY A 139 -14.10 12.05 20.94
N ILE A 140 -13.05 11.36 21.40
CA ILE A 140 -12.66 11.38 22.81
C ILE A 140 -12.10 12.76 23.15
N THR A 141 -12.70 13.41 24.16
CA THR A 141 -12.26 14.71 24.67
C THR A 141 -11.51 14.50 25.99
N ILE A 142 -10.26 14.92 26.01
CA ILE A 142 -9.41 14.90 27.20
C ILE A 142 -9.60 16.23 27.94
N PRO A 143 -10.05 16.23 29.20
CA PRO A 143 -10.18 17.44 30.02
C PRO A 143 -8.83 18.12 30.31
N THR A 144 -8.80 19.45 30.44
CA THR A 144 -7.54 20.23 30.64
C THR A 144 -6.89 20.01 31.99
N ASP A 145 -7.66 19.58 32.98
CA ASP A 145 -7.25 19.22 34.34
C ASP A 145 -6.72 17.78 34.45
N ALA A 146 -6.80 16.98 33.39
CA ALA A 146 -6.21 15.64 33.35
C ALA A 146 -4.68 15.74 33.37
N ARG A 147 -4.06 15.06 34.35
CA ARG A 147 -2.62 15.01 34.55
C ARG A 147 -1.94 14.03 33.60
N THR A 148 -2.52 12.84 33.46
CA THR A 148 -2.02 11.77 32.60
C THR A 148 -3.20 11.02 31.99
N VAL A 149 -3.00 10.51 30.77
CA VAL A 149 -3.97 9.67 30.06
C VAL A 149 -3.37 8.28 29.89
N SER A 150 -4.16 7.24 30.15
CA SER A 150 -3.78 5.87 29.88
C SER A 150 -4.80 5.21 28.98
N VAL A 151 -4.32 4.44 28.00
CA VAL A 151 -5.17 3.66 27.09
C VAL A 151 -4.85 2.19 27.29
N ASN A 152 -5.87 1.39 27.60
CA ASN A 152 -5.69 -0.05 27.79
C ASN A 152 -5.74 -0.82 26.46
N ALA A 153 -5.49 -2.12 26.51
CA ALA A 153 -5.47 -2.98 25.31
C ALA A 153 -6.82 -3.10 24.60
N ALA A 154 -7.92 -2.90 25.34
CA ALA A 154 -9.28 -2.85 24.82
C ALA A 154 -9.65 -1.48 24.23
N GLY A 155 -8.72 -0.51 24.23
CA GLY A 155 -8.91 0.83 23.68
C GLY A 155 -9.66 1.80 24.59
N GLU A 156 -9.93 1.43 25.83
CA GLU A 156 -10.55 2.32 26.81
C GLU A 156 -9.54 3.38 27.26
N VAL A 157 -9.97 4.64 27.22
CA VAL A 157 -9.16 5.81 27.55
C VAL A 157 -9.53 6.31 28.94
N TYR A 158 -8.57 6.25 29.85
CA TYR A 158 -8.69 6.68 31.23
C TYR A 158 -7.91 7.97 31.46
N ALA A 159 -8.53 8.94 32.13
CA ALA A 159 -7.85 10.14 32.61
C ALA A 159 -7.65 10.10 34.13
N TYR A 160 -6.45 10.51 34.55
CA TYR A 160 -6.10 10.67 35.96
C TYR A 160 -6.02 12.14 36.31
N PHE A 161 -6.61 12.51 37.44
CA PHE A 161 -6.64 13.88 37.94
C PHE A 161 -5.88 14.01 39.26
N SER A 162 -5.60 15.24 39.68
CA SER A 162 -4.85 15.49 40.93
C SER A 162 -5.76 15.54 42.17
N ASP A 163 -7.05 15.76 41.97
CA ASP A 163 -8.07 15.96 43.00
C ASP A 163 -8.79 14.66 43.42
N ARG A 164 -8.64 13.59 42.64
CA ARG A 164 -9.26 12.27 42.89
C ARG A 164 -8.32 11.12 42.57
N VAL A 165 -8.46 10.03 43.33
CA VAL A 165 -7.62 8.82 43.21
C VAL A 165 -8.14 7.87 42.12
N GLN A 166 -9.44 7.86 41.85
CA GLN A 166 -10.04 6.99 40.83
C GLN A 166 -9.95 7.63 39.43
N PRO A 167 -9.49 6.88 38.42
CA PRO A 167 -9.50 7.37 37.04
C PRO A 167 -10.92 7.48 36.49
N GLU A 168 -11.13 8.43 35.59
CA GLU A 168 -12.37 8.59 34.85
C GLU A 168 -12.24 7.97 33.46
N LEU A 169 -13.23 7.18 33.04
CA LEU A 169 -13.32 6.65 31.68
C LEU A 169 -13.84 7.73 30.75
N LEU A 170 -13.01 8.18 29.81
CA LEU A 170 -13.36 9.21 28.82
C LEU A 170 -14.06 8.64 27.58
N GLY A 171 -13.82 7.36 27.27
CA GLY A 171 -14.37 6.70 26.10
C GLY A 171 -13.55 5.49 25.71
N GLN A 172 -13.89 4.89 24.57
CA GLN A 172 -13.21 3.73 24.01
C GLN A 172 -12.96 3.94 22.52
N PHE A 173 -11.73 3.67 22.07
CA PHE A 173 -11.41 3.60 20.65
C PHE A 173 -12.02 2.35 20.03
N THR A 174 -12.52 2.51 18.82
CA THR A 174 -13.02 1.40 18.00
C THR A 174 -12.10 1.17 16.81
N LEU A 175 -11.97 -0.09 16.39
CA LEU A 175 -11.24 -0.46 15.19
C LEU A 175 -12.21 -0.83 14.08
N ALA A 176 -11.91 -0.37 12.87
CA ALA A 176 -12.60 -0.77 11.65
C ALA A 176 -11.81 -1.88 10.95
N GLY A 177 -12.48 -3.00 10.68
CA GLY A 177 -11.99 -4.08 9.84
C GLY A 177 -12.66 -4.07 8.47
N PHE A 178 -11.96 -4.59 7.45
CA PHE A 178 -12.47 -4.73 6.09
C PHE A 178 -12.31 -6.17 5.61
N VAL A 179 -13.24 -6.63 4.78
CA VAL A 179 -13.14 -7.96 4.14
C VAL A 179 -11.98 -7.98 3.14
N ASN A 180 -11.75 -6.87 2.44
CA ASN A 180 -10.67 -6.73 1.47
C ASN A 180 -9.92 -5.39 1.65
N GLU A 181 -8.87 -5.38 2.46
CA GLU A 181 -8.05 -4.19 2.72
C GLU A 181 -7.34 -3.66 1.46
N LYS A 182 -7.06 -4.52 0.47
CA LYS A 182 -6.47 -4.09 -0.82
C LYS A 182 -7.42 -3.28 -1.69
N GLY A 183 -8.71 -3.32 -1.38
CA GLY A 183 -9.74 -2.52 -2.06
C GLY A 183 -9.85 -1.10 -1.52
N LEU A 184 -9.16 -0.76 -0.43
CA LEU A 184 -9.19 0.58 0.14
C LEU A 184 -8.49 1.60 -0.78
N GLU A 185 -9.08 2.77 -0.92
CA GLU A 185 -8.52 3.86 -1.72
C GLU A 185 -7.66 4.77 -0.84
N ALA A 186 -6.37 4.92 -1.16
CA ALA A 186 -5.49 5.82 -0.44
C ALA A 186 -5.67 7.27 -0.92
N ILE A 187 -6.02 8.19 -0.01
CA ILE A 187 -6.25 9.61 -0.33
C ILE A 187 -5.09 10.54 0.08
N GLY A 188 -3.98 9.98 0.57
CA GLY A 188 -2.83 10.72 1.12
C GLY A 188 -2.81 10.71 2.65
N SER A 189 -1.74 11.21 3.25
CA SER A 189 -1.55 11.27 4.72
C SER A 189 -1.76 9.94 5.47
N ASN A 190 -1.47 8.81 4.83
CA ASN A 190 -1.78 7.48 5.34
C ASN A 190 -3.27 7.25 5.70
N LEU A 191 -4.18 7.96 5.01
CA LEU A 191 -5.62 7.82 5.11
C LEU A 191 -6.17 6.99 3.96
N PHE A 192 -7.17 6.18 4.27
CA PHE A 192 -7.86 5.27 3.38
C PHE A 192 -9.36 5.53 3.38
N LEU A 193 -9.99 5.44 2.21
CA LEU A 193 -11.45 5.48 2.06
C LEU A 193 -11.99 4.09 1.73
N GLU A 194 -13.20 3.84 2.21
CA GLU A 194 -13.97 2.67 1.82
C GLU A 194 -14.37 2.76 0.34
N THR A 195 -14.31 1.63 -0.35
CA THR A 195 -14.81 1.49 -1.72
C THR A 195 -15.73 0.28 -1.85
N SER A 196 -16.42 0.16 -2.99
CA SER A 196 -17.19 -1.05 -3.30
C SER A 196 -16.34 -2.33 -3.34
N ALA A 197 -15.02 -2.21 -3.53
CA ALA A 197 -14.09 -3.35 -3.58
C ALA A 197 -13.55 -3.75 -2.20
N SER A 198 -13.54 -2.85 -1.20
CA SER A 198 -13.15 -3.17 0.17
C SER A 198 -14.26 -3.86 0.96
N GLY A 199 -15.52 -3.57 0.59
CA GLY A 199 -16.69 -3.88 1.40
C GLY A 199 -16.88 -2.88 2.55
N PRO A 200 -18.02 -2.95 3.27
CA PRO A 200 -18.34 -2.04 4.36
C PRO A 200 -17.39 -2.21 5.55
N ALA A 201 -17.08 -1.09 6.21
CA ALA A 201 -16.34 -1.11 7.46
C ALA A 201 -17.10 -1.88 8.56
N THR A 202 -16.45 -2.88 9.15
CA THR A 202 -16.95 -3.60 10.33
C THR A 202 -16.29 -3.02 11.57
N ILE A 203 -17.06 -2.28 12.36
CA ILE A 203 -16.57 -1.63 13.58
C ILE A 203 -16.66 -2.62 14.74
N ALA A 204 -15.55 -2.82 15.45
CA ALA A 204 -15.47 -3.67 16.63
C ALA A 204 -14.60 -3.02 17.72
N ALA A 205 -14.80 -3.44 18.96
CA ALA A 205 -13.88 -3.11 20.04
C ALA A 205 -12.52 -3.83 19.82
N PRO A 206 -11.39 -3.21 20.17
CA PRO A 206 -10.09 -3.87 20.13
C PRO A 206 -10.08 -5.19 20.91
N GLY A 207 -9.55 -6.26 20.31
CA GLY A 207 -9.52 -7.60 20.87
C GLY A 207 -10.80 -8.44 20.69
N GLU A 208 -11.86 -7.86 20.12
CA GLU A 208 -13.11 -8.57 19.82
C GLU A 208 -13.28 -8.82 18.32
N ASN A 209 -14.06 -9.84 17.94
CA ASN A 209 -14.44 -10.14 16.55
C ASN A 209 -13.27 -10.21 15.55
N GLY A 210 -12.07 -10.58 16.02
CA GLY A 210 -10.87 -10.66 15.19
C GLY A 210 -10.14 -9.33 14.96
N ALA A 211 -10.60 -8.24 15.59
CA ALA A 211 -9.88 -6.98 15.64
C ALA A 211 -8.64 -7.10 16.56
N GLY A 212 -7.59 -6.39 16.19
CA GLY A 212 -6.36 -6.28 16.96
C GLY A 212 -6.55 -5.58 18.31
N THR A 213 -5.51 -5.60 19.13
CA THR A 213 -5.46 -4.87 20.41
C THR A 213 -4.69 -3.57 20.26
N LEU A 214 -4.96 -2.59 21.13
CA LEU A 214 -4.22 -1.34 21.14
C LEU A 214 -3.06 -1.39 22.12
N ARG A 215 -1.97 -0.67 21.79
CA ARG A 215 -0.81 -0.56 22.67
C ARG A 215 -0.34 0.89 22.74
N GLN A 216 -0.45 1.47 23.94
CA GLN A 216 -0.03 2.83 24.23
C GLN A 216 1.48 2.99 24.34
N GLY A 217 2.00 4.12 23.84
CA GLY A 217 3.41 4.49 23.87
C GLY A 217 4.24 3.84 22.77
N PHE A 218 3.58 3.21 21.80
CA PHE A 218 4.19 2.56 20.65
C PHE A 218 3.59 3.12 19.37
N LEU A 219 4.41 3.15 18.31
CA LEU A 219 3.96 3.37 16.94
C LEU A 219 4.31 2.17 16.08
N GLU A 220 3.49 1.89 15.08
CA GLU A 220 3.80 0.88 14.07
C GLU A 220 4.72 1.50 13.01
N ASP A 221 5.89 0.90 12.80
CA ASP A 221 6.82 1.27 11.75
C ASP A 221 6.29 0.83 10.37
N SER A 222 6.90 1.37 9.31
CA SER A 222 6.63 0.94 7.95
C SER A 222 6.94 -0.56 7.77
N SER A 223 6.12 -1.27 7.00
CA SER A 223 6.40 -2.67 6.63
C SER A 223 7.45 -2.82 5.51
N VAL A 224 8.05 -1.71 5.08
CA VAL A 224 9.05 -1.66 4.01
C VAL A 224 10.40 -2.19 4.48
N ASP A 225 10.91 -3.22 3.80
CA ASP A 225 12.29 -3.69 3.96
C ASP A 225 13.21 -2.99 2.95
N ALA A 226 13.99 -2.02 3.43
CA ALA A 226 14.88 -1.22 2.59
C ALA A 226 15.92 -2.06 1.81
N VAL A 227 16.41 -3.16 2.38
CA VAL A 227 17.42 -4.02 1.70
C VAL A 227 16.79 -4.73 0.52
N ARG A 228 15.58 -5.25 0.72
CA ARG A 228 14.81 -5.88 -0.34
C ARG A 228 14.42 -4.87 -1.43
N GLU A 229 13.89 -3.71 -1.06
CA GLU A 229 13.51 -2.67 -2.01
C GLU A 229 14.70 -2.18 -2.84
N ILE A 230 15.89 -1.98 -2.25
CA ILE A 230 17.10 -1.59 -3.01
C ILE A 230 17.51 -2.69 -4.01
N THR A 231 17.40 -3.96 -3.62
CA THR A 231 17.70 -5.09 -4.52
C THR A 231 16.73 -5.10 -5.70
N ASP A 232 15.43 -4.99 -5.41
CA ASP A 232 14.37 -4.89 -6.43
C ASP A 232 14.53 -3.66 -7.34
N LEU A 233 15.05 -2.54 -6.79
CA LEU A 233 15.34 -1.31 -7.54
C LEU A 233 16.47 -1.54 -8.55
N ILE A 234 17.56 -2.18 -8.11
CA ILE A 234 18.70 -2.50 -8.98
C ILE A 234 18.25 -3.45 -10.10
N GLU A 235 17.43 -4.45 -9.78
CA GLU A 235 16.85 -5.34 -10.79
C GLU A 235 16.00 -4.57 -11.82
N ALA A 236 15.13 -3.66 -11.35
CA ALA A 236 14.29 -2.85 -12.22
C ALA A 236 15.11 -1.93 -13.14
N GLN A 237 16.15 -1.28 -12.58
CA GLN A 237 17.07 -0.44 -13.35
C GLN A 237 17.83 -1.25 -14.40
N ARG A 238 18.36 -2.43 -14.05
CA ARG A 238 19.00 -3.34 -15.02
C ARG A 238 18.03 -3.81 -16.09
N GLY A 239 16.79 -4.12 -15.72
CA GLY A 239 15.73 -4.44 -16.67
C GLY A 239 15.45 -3.29 -17.66
N TYR A 240 15.42 -2.05 -17.17
CA TYR A 240 15.27 -0.86 -18.02
C TYR A 240 16.45 -0.70 -18.98
N GLU A 241 17.69 -0.79 -18.48
CA GLU A 241 18.91 -0.72 -19.30
C GLU A 241 18.96 -1.80 -20.38
N LEU A 242 18.54 -3.03 -20.06
CA LEU A 242 18.50 -4.13 -21.01
C LEU A 242 17.48 -3.87 -22.12
N ASN A 243 16.29 -3.37 -21.78
CA ASN A 243 15.29 -3.01 -22.79
C ASN A 243 15.76 -1.84 -23.68
N ALA A 244 16.47 -0.86 -23.12
CA ALA A 244 17.08 0.22 -23.90
C ALA A 244 18.13 -0.30 -24.89
N LYS A 245 18.96 -1.27 -24.49
CA LYS A 245 19.92 -1.93 -25.40
C LYS A 245 19.23 -2.68 -26.55
N VAL A 246 18.06 -3.28 -26.30
CA VAL A 246 17.26 -3.92 -27.36
C VAL A 246 16.81 -2.91 -28.42
N ILE A 247 16.42 -1.70 -27.99
CA ILE A 247 16.07 -0.61 -28.91
C ILE A 247 17.27 -0.18 -29.73
N THR A 248 18.43 0.05 -29.09
CA THR A 248 19.66 0.39 -29.80
C THR A 248 20.07 -0.67 -30.83
N ALA A 249 19.96 -1.96 -30.48
CA ALA A 249 20.23 -3.05 -31.41
C ALA A 249 19.25 -3.08 -32.59
N ALA A 250 17.96 -2.82 -32.33
CA ALA A 250 16.95 -2.71 -33.38
C ALA A 250 17.20 -1.51 -34.31
N ASP A 251 17.63 -0.36 -33.77
CA ASP A 251 18.00 0.82 -34.54
C ASP A 251 19.25 0.58 -35.39
N GLN A 252 20.25 -0.12 -34.86
CA GLN A 252 21.44 -0.54 -35.62
C GLN A 252 21.07 -1.45 -36.80
N MET A 253 20.17 -2.42 -36.61
CA MET A 253 19.68 -3.27 -37.71
C MET A 253 18.93 -2.46 -38.78
N LEU A 254 18.10 -1.49 -38.37
CA LEU A 254 17.41 -0.60 -39.30
C LEU A 254 18.40 0.25 -40.09
N SER A 255 19.39 0.84 -39.42
CA SER A 255 20.45 1.64 -40.05
C SER A 255 21.26 0.80 -41.04
N ALA A 256 21.68 -0.40 -40.67
CA ALA A 256 22.39 -1.31 -41.56
C ALA A 256 21.56 -1.62 -42.81
N THR A 257 20.26 -1.89 -42.65
CA THR A 257 19.35 -2.14 -43.78
C THR A 257 19.25 -0.93 -44.72
N THR A 258 19.23 0.29 -44.19
CA THR A 258 19.20 1.51 -45.02
C THR A 258 20.51 1.78 -45.78
N GLN A 259 21.64 1.26 -45.29
CA GLN A 259 22.95 1.40 -45.94
C GLN A 259 23.20 0.38 -47.07
N VAL A 260 22.39 -0.68 -47.19
CA VAL A 260 22.46 -1.65 -48.30
C VAL A 260 21.74 -1.13 -49.55
N ARG A 261 21.83 0.17 -49.84
CA ARG A 261 21.26 0.81 -51.04
C ARG A 261 22.34 1.42 -51.90
#